data_AF-A0A2E1LK25-F1
#
_entry.id   AF-A0A2E1LK25-F1
#
_cell.length_a   1.000
_cell.length_b   1.000
_cell.length_c   1.000
_cell.angle_alpha   90.00
_cell.angle_beta   90.00
_cell.angle_gamma   90.00
#
_symmetry.space_group_name_H-M   'P 1'
#
loop_
_entity.id
_entity.type
_entity.pdbx_description
1 polymer ?
#
loop_
_entity_poly.entity_id
_entity_poly.type
_entity_poly.pdbx_seq_one_letter_code
_entity_poly.pdbx_strand_id
1 'polypeptide(L)'
;MVKPIRLMGQFPPLSAGRVVRQIIVDGLLGQWQRLLGIALIPFILAVLIDFITALVLDFRGSRNLVASADAIIIDVINLIILEVFIGAYYTTHVARLLGVGSRSGKVLMNEEWRDSYRAVILRLMVFYLVGALLIGGGFVAYLLFRDNLPNAQLAPFMIAIPALLHLFLYVRFSFVIAAAAVGAPYTFGDSTRATGGVTLLLLGLNLVFALPLVVAQLALQAGAASYPVFGPSYFGVLLLTQALFLLRVAVFTIVNLVCFVNRTGWAPGARRV
;
A
#
# COMPACT_ATOMS: atom_id res chain seq x y z
N MET A 1 6.21 -25.51 24.00
CA MET A 1 6.91 -24.45 24.75
C MET A 1 7.13 -23.25 23.83
N VAL A 2 6.30 -22.22 23.98
CA VAL A 2 6.43 -20.95 23.24
C VAL A 2 7.67 -20.24 23.79
N LYS A 3 8.71 -20.06 22.96
CA LYS A 3 9.86 -19.22 23.35
C LYS A 3 9.33 -17.82 23.66
N PRO A 4 9.77 -17.18 24.76
CA PRO A 4 9.35 -15.83 25.06
C PRO A 4 9.69 -14.94 23.86
N ILE A 5 8.68 -14.20 23.38
CA ILE A 5 8.86 -13.09 22.45
C ILE A 5 9.98 -12.25 23.06
N ARG A 6 11.12 -12.14 22.37
CA ARG A 6 12.19 -11.23 22.82
C ARG A 6 11.55 -9.85 22.94
N LEU A 7 11.45 -9.38 24.18
CA LEU A 7 10.84 -8.11 24.51
C LEU A 7 11.56 -7.00 23.73
N MET A 8 10.75 -6.15 23.12
CA MET A 8 11.17 -4.93 22.43
C MET A 8 12.24 -4.16 23.21
N GLY A 9 13.21 -3.57 22.49
CA GLY A 9 14.10 -2.53 23.04
C GLY A 9 15.59 -2.84 23.09
N GLN A 10 16.04 -4.03 22.64
CA GLN A 10 17.47 -4.39 22.77
C GLN A 10 18.40 -3.81 21.70
N PHE A 11 17.89 -3.32 20.57
CA PHE A 11 18.75 -2.72 19.53
C PHE A 11 18.59 -1.20 19.52
N PRO A 12 19.69 -0.44 19.67
CA PRO A 12 19.66 1.01 19.50
C PRO A 12 19.13 1.34 18.10
N PRO A 13 18.39 2.46 17.93
CA PRO A 13 17.97 2.90 16.61
C PRO A 13 19.18 2.96 15.69
N LEU A 14 19.14 2.27 14.55
CA LEU A 14 20.11 2.52 13.50
C LEU A 14 19.98 3.99 13.07
N SER A 15 21.10 4.64 12.81
CA SER A 15 21.09 5.99 12.23
C SER A 15 20.31 5.97 10.92
N ALA A 16 19.55 7.04 10.64
CA ALA A 16 18.70 7.13 9.45
C ALA A 16 19.48 6.82 8.16
N GLY A 17 20.73 7.27 8.06
CA GLY A 17 21.61 6.97 6.92
C GLY A 17 21.91 5.47 6.75
N ARG A 18 22.09 4.71 7.85
CA ARG A 18 22.31 3.26 7.77
C ARG A 18 21.03 2.52 7.37
N VAL A 19 19.87 2.94 7.90
CA VAL A 19 18.57 2.37 7.51
C VAL A 19 18.29 2.61 6.02
N VAL A 20 18.50 3.83 5.55
CA VAL A 20 18.35 4.20 4.13
C VAL A 20 19.28 3.38 3.25
N ARG A 21 20.55 3.23 3.65
CA ARG A 21 21.50 2.38 2.91
C ARG A 21 21.02 0.93 2.81
N GLN A 22 20.54 0.33 3.90
CA GLN A 22 20.02 -1.05 3.88
C GLN A 22 18.77 -1.18 3.00
N ILE A 23 17.84 -0.24 3.08
CA ILE A 23 16.65 -0.21 2.23
C ILE A 23 17.03 -0.19 0.76
N ILE A 24 17.96 0.69 0.39
CA ILE A 24 18.36 0.89 -1.01
C ILE A 24 19.24 -0.26 -1.49
N VAL A 25 20.33 -0.55 -0.78
CA VAL A 25 21.39 -1.46 -1.24
C VAL A 25 20.98 -2.91 -1.06
N ASP A 26 20.47 -3.29 0.11
CA ASP A 26 20.20 -4.71 0.42
C ASP A 26 18.76 -5.10 0.04
N GLY A 27 17.83 -4.15 0.14
CA GLY A 27 16.42 -4.33 -0.23
C GLY A 27 16.15 -4.12 -1.72
N LEU A 28 16.06 -2.85 -2.13
CA LEU A 28 15.59 -2.47 -3.47
C LEU A 28 16.55 -2.91 -4.58
N LEU A 29 17.81 -2.48 -4.53
CA LEU A 29 18.84 -2.80 -5.53
C LEU A 29 19.40 -4.22 -5.32
N GLY A 30 19.52 -4.69 -4.09
CA GLY A 30 20.06 -6.02 -3.81
C GLY A 30 19.17 -7.16 -4.30
N GLN A 31 17.85 -6.93 -4.38
CA GLN A 31 16.86 -7.93 -4.77
C GLN A 31 16.03 -7.54 -6.00
N TRP A 32 16.40 -6.51 -6.77
CA TRP A 32 15.57 -5.94 -7.84
C TRP A 32 15.07 -6.99 -8.85
N GLN A 33 15.93 -7.93 -9.26
CA GLN A 33 15.55 -8.99 -10.22
C GLN A 33 14.45 -9.89 -9.67
N ARG A 34 14.55 -10.23 -8.38
CA ARG A 34 13.56 -11.10 -7.72
C ARG A 34 12.28 -10.34 -7.41
N LEU A 35 12.39 -9.06 -7.06
CA LEU A 35 11.23 -8.17 -6.89
C LEU A 35 10.45 -8.03 -8.20
N LEU A 36 11.14 -7.88 -9.34
CA LEU A 36 10.50 -7.88 -10.67
C LEU A 36 9.84 -9.22 -10.98
N GLY A 37 10.54 -10.33 -10.73
CA GLY A 37 9.98 -11.67 -10.95
C GLY A 37 8.69 -11.92 -10.17
N ILE A 38 8.65 -11.46 -8.90
CA ILE A 38 7.45 -11.58 -8.05
C ILE A 38 6.36 -10.58 -8.44
N ALA A 39 6.73 -9.41 -8.99
CA ALA A 39 5.78 -8.38 -9.41
C ALA A 39 5.04 -8.71 -10.71
N LEU A 40 5.56 -9.62 -11.54
CA LEU A 40 4.99 -9.93 -12.85
C LEU A 40 3.53 -10.42 -12.77
N ILE A 41 3.23 -11.38 -11.90
CA ILE A 41 1.86 -11.91 -11.74
C ILE A 41 0.91 -10.83 -11.21
N PRO A 42 1.21 -10.13 -10.09
CA PRO A 42 0.45 -8.97 -9.64
C PRO A 42 0.19 -7.93 -10.72
N PHE A 43 1.20 -7.64 -11.54
CA PHE A 43 1.11 -6.64 -12.60
C PHE A 43 0.12 -7.07 -13.68
N ILE A 44 0.25 -8.30 -14.19
CA ILE A 44 -0.67 -8.84 -15.20
C ILE A 44 -2.10 -8.86 -14.66
N LEU A 45 -2.30 -9.32 -13.41
CA LEU A 45 -3.62 -9.33 -12.79
C LEU A 45 -4.19 -7.91 -12.68
N ALA A 46 -3.40 -6.96 -12.20
CA ALA A 46 -3.85 -5.59 -12.02
C ALA A 46 -4.25 -4.93 -13.35
N VAL A 47 -3.43 -5.13 -14.40
CA VAL A 47 -3.75 -4.65 -15.76
C VAL A 47 -5.02 -5.30 -16.28
N LEU A 48 -5.20 -6.61 -16.12
CA LEU A 48 -6.40 -7.32 -16.56
C LEU A 48 -7.65 -6.81 -15.85
N ILE A 49 -7.58 -6.62 -14.54
CA ILE A 49 -8.71 -6.17 -13.72
C ILE A 49 -9.15 -4.76 -14.11
N ASP A 50 -8.21 -3.83 -14.26
CA ASP A 50 -8.52 -2.46 -14.74
C ASP A 50 -9.07 -2.46 -16.16
N PHE A 51 -8.49 -3.28 -17.04
CA PHE A 51 -8.94 -3.38 -18.42
C PHE A 51 -10.36 -3.95 -18.51
N ILE A 52 -10.66 -5.03 -17.78
CA ILE A 52 -12.01 -5.61 -17.70
C ILE A 52 -12.99 -4.59 -17.12
N THR A 53 -12.60 -3.89 -16.06
CA THR A 53 -13.42 -2.81 -15.46
C THR A 53 -13.77 -1.75 -16.49
N ALA A 54 -12.79 -1.25 -17.23
CA ALA A 54 -12.99 -0.26 -18.28
C ALA A 54 -13.87 -0.76 -19.44
N LEU A 55 -13.78 -2.05 -19.79
CA LEU A 55 -14.66 -2.68 -20.79
C LEU A 55 -16.10 -2.80 -20.28
N VAL A 56 -16.32 -3.24 -19.04
CA VAL A 56 -17.66 -3.37 -18.45
C VAL A 56 -18.35 -2.01 -18.39
N LEU A 57 -17.63 -0.95 -17.99
CA LEU A 57 -18.15 0.41 -17.97
C LEU A 57 -18.50 0.93 -19.39
N ASP A 58 -17.74 0.52 -20.40
CA ASP A 58 -18.03 0.81 -21.82
C ASP A 58 -19.33 0.16 -22.29
N PHE A 59 -19.45 -1.15 -22.10
CA PHE A 59 -20.62 -1.92 -22.53
C PHE A 59 -21.91 -1.44 -21.86
N ARG A 60 -21.81 -0.87 -20.66
CA ARG A 60 -22.95 -0.28 -19.93
C ARG A 60 -23.26 1.17 -20.32
N GLY A 61 -22.54 1.77 -21.27
CA GLY A 61 -22.71 3.19 -21.64
C GLY A 61 -22.47 4.17 -20.48
N SER A 62 -21.84 3.71 -19.40
CA SER A 62 -21.73 4.44 -18.12
C SER A 62 -20.49 5.34 -18.05
N ARG A 63 -19.72 5.47 -19.15
CA ARG A 63 -18.48 6.25 -19.23
C ARG A 63 -18.64 7.74 -18.94
N ASN A 64 -19.79 8.32 -19.29
CA ASN A 64 -20.10 9.71 -19.01
C ASN A 64 -20.75 9.91 -17.63
N LEU A 65 -21.00 8.81 -16.90
CA LEU A 65 -21.66 8.80 -15.60
C LEU A 65 -20.66 8.40 -14.53
N VAL A 66 -19.56 9.16 -14.43
CA VAL A 66 -18.49 9.01 -13.42
C VAL A 66 -19.05 8.99 -11.98
N ALA A 67 -20.28 9.46 -11.77
CA ALA A 67 -21.00 9.44 -10.50
C ALA A 67 -22.24 8.53 -10.46
N SER A 68 -22.46 7.67 -11.45
CA SER A 68 -23.53 6.65 -11.37
C SER A 68 -23.22 5.63 -10.28
N ALA A 69 -24.28 5.12 -9.64
CA ALA A 69 -24.13 4.08 -8.63
C ALA A 69 -23.39 2.84 -9.17
N ASP A 70 -23.66 2.46 -10.42
CA ASP A 70 -22.99 1.35 -11.10
C ASP A 70 -21.48 1.58 -11.27
N ALA A 71 -21.08 2.77 -11.73
CA ALA A 71 -19.66 3.12 -11.88
C ALA A 71 -18.94 3.11 -10.52
N ILE A 72 -19.57 3.68 -9.50
CA ILE A 72 -19.02 3.70 -8.13
C ILE A 72 -18.86 2.28 -7.58
N ILE A 73 -19.84 1.40 -7.76
CA ILE A 73 -19.77 0.01 -7.29
C ILE A 73 -18.62 -0.72 -7.98
N ILE A 74 -18.51 -0.58 -9.30
CA ILE A 74 -17.45 -1.21 -10.09
C ILE A 74 -16.07 -0.70 -9.66
N ASP A 75 -15.91 0.61 -9.47
CA ASP A 75 -14.65 1.22 -9.02
C ASP A 75 -14.27 0.78 -7.60
N VAL A 76 -15.24 0.65 -6.69
CA VAL A 76 -15.01 0.16 -5.33
C VAL A 76 -14.57 -1.31 -5.35
N ILE A 77 -15.22 -2.16 -6.15
CA ILE A 77 -14.83 -3.56 -6.33
C ILE A 77 -13.41 -3.63 -6.90
N ASN A 78 -13.12 -2.84 -7.93
CA ASN A 78 -11.81 -2.77 -8.54
C ASN A 78 -10.73 -2.39 -7.52
N LEU A 79 -10.97 -1.31 -6.76
CA LEU A 79 -10.08 -0.87 -5.68
C LEU A 79 -9.83 -2.00 -4.66
N ILE A 80 -10.89 -2.71 -4.22
CA ILE A 80 -10.74 -3.83 -3.28
C ILE A 80 -9.85 -4.92 -3.88
N ILE A 81 -10.05 -5.30 -5.13
CA ILE A 81 -9.25 -6.34 -5.78
C ILE A 81 -7.77 -5.92 -5.89
N LEU A 82 -7.51 -4.71 -6.38
CA LEU A 82 -6.15 -4.20 -6.58
C LEU A 82 -5.43 -3.98 -5.24
N GLU A 83 -6.03 -3.21 -4.35
CA GLU A 83 -5.37 -2.73 -3.15
C GLU A 83 -5.35 -3.76 -2.02
N VAL A 84 -6.40 -4.57 -1.89
CA VAL A 84 -6.49 -5.57 -0.82
C VAL A 84 -5.91 -6.90 -1.26
N PHE A 85 -6.40 -7.48 -2.36
CA PHE A 85 -6.01 -8.84 -2.74
C PHE A 85 -4.64 -8.87 -3.45
N ILE A 86 -4.46 -8.07 -4.50
CA ILE A 86 -3.17 -8.02 -5.21
C ILE A 86 -2.09 -7.38 -4.32
N GLY A 87 -2.43 -6.31 -3.59
CA GLY A 87 -1.56 -5.72 -2.57
C GLY A 87 -1.10 -6.74 -1.51
N ALA A 88 -2.02 -7.55 -0.95
CA ALA A 88 -1.68 -8.59 0.02
C ALA A 88 -0.79 -9.68 -0.58
N TYR A 89 -1.09 -10.10 -1.81
CA TYR A 89 -0.33 -11.12 -2.51
C TYR A 89 1.11 -10.66 -2.66
N TYR A 90 1.30 -9.44 -3.19
CA TYR A 90 2.63 -8.91 -3.42
C TYR A 90 3.39 -8.70 -2.10
N THR A 91 2.74 -8.14 -1.07
CA THR A 91 3.32 -7.93 0.26
C THR A 91 3.83 -9.24 0.87
N THR A 92 3.02 -10.31 0.85
CA THR A 92 3.41 -11.61 1.43
C THR A 92 4.56 -12.27 0.68
N HIS A 93 4.59 -12.15 -0.65
CA HIS A 93 5.69 -12.68 -1.45
C HIS A 93 6.99 -11.90 -1.24
N VAL A 94 6.95 -10.58 -1.13
CA VAL A 94 8.11 -9.73 -0.80
C VAL A 94 8.65 -10.06 0.60
N ALA A 95 7.77 -10.21 1.60
CA ALA A 95 8.18 -10.55 2.95
C ALA A 95 8.91 -11.91 3.04
N ARG A 96 8.47 -12.89 2.23
CA ARG A 96 9.11 -14.20 2.11
C ARG A 96 10.40 -14.16 1.30
N LEU A 97 10.44 -13.36 0.23
CA LEU A 97 11.65 -13.14 -0.57
C LEU A 97 12.81 -12.65 0.32
N LEU A 98 12.50 -11.74 1.24
CA LEU A 98 13.48 -11.19 2.18
C LEU A 98 13.82 -12.15 3.34
N GLY A 99 13.23 -13.34 3.39
CA GLY A 99 13.53 -14.35 4.42
C GLY A 99 13.06 -13.97 5.84
N VAL A 100 12.25 -12.94 5.98
CA VAL A 100 11.81 -12.42 7.29
C VAL A 100 10.63 -13.23 7.86
N GLY A 101 9.80 -13.81 6.98
CA GLY A 101 8.60 -14.54 7.41
C GLY A 101 8.68 -16.06 7.40
N SER A 102 9.62 -16.66 6.67
CA SER A 102 9.68 -18.12 6.47
C SER A 102 11.06 -18.69 6.76
N ARG A 103 11.11 -19.78 7.54
CA ARG A 103 12.34 -20.54 7.81
C ARG A 103 12.88 -21.29 6.59
N SER A 104 12.04 -21.52 5.58
CA SER A 104 12.41 -22.32 4.42
C SER A 104 13.21 -21.52 3.38
N GLY A 105 13.17 -20.18 3.44
CA GLY A 105 13.79 -19.31 2.44
C GLY A 105 13.24 -19.48 1.02
N LYS A 106 12.17 -20.27 0.84
CA LYS A 106 11.52 -20.54 -0.45
C LYS A 106 10.17 -19.84 -0.50
N VAL A 107 9.86 -19.29 -1.67
CA VAL A 107 8.55 -18.70 -1.97
C VAL A 107 7.59 -19.83 -2.34
N LEU A 108 7.03 -20.49 -1.33
CA LEU A 108 6.04 -21.56 -1.50
C LEU A 108 4.68 -21.11 -0.95
N MET A 109 3.59 -21.50 -1.62
CA MET A 109 2.22 -21.29 -1.13
C MET A 109 1.79 -22.44 -0.21
N ASN A 110 2.39 -22.49 0.99
CA ASN A 110 2.05 -23.44 2.04
C ASN A 110 0.98 -22.88 2.99
N GLU A 111 0.57 -23.64 4.02
CA GLU A 111 -0.41 -23.16 5.01
C GLU A 111 0.02 -21.87 5.71
N GLU A 112 1.31 -21.77 6.06
CA GLU A 112 1.90 -20.54 6.61
C GLU A 112 1.76 -19.35 5.66
N TRP A 113 1.76 -19.56 4.33
CA TRP A 113 1.56 -18.48 3.36
C TRP A 113 0.12 -18.02 3.39
N ARG A 114 -0.80 -18.99 3.39
CA ARG A 114 -2.23 -18.73 3.42
C ARG A 114 -2.62 -17.94 4.66
N ASP A 115 -2.04 -18.26 5.82
CA ASP A 115 -2.32 -17.58 7.08
C ASP A 115 -1.76 -16.15 7.08
N SER A 116 -0.51 -15.96 6.64
CA SER A 116 0.05 -14.61 6.43
C SER A 116 -0.79 -13.78 5.44
N TYR A 117 -1.21 -14.38 4.33
CA TYR A 117 -2.00 -13.71 3.29
C TYR A 117 -3.37 -13.27 3.80
N ARG A 118 -4.09 -14.15 4.51
CA ARG A 118 -5.35 -13.81 5.18
C ARG A 118 -5.18 -12.70 6.22
N ALA A 119 -4.10 -12.76 7.00
CA ALA A 119 -3.80 -11.73 7.98
C ALA A 119 -3.54 -10.37 7.31
N VAL A 120 -2.77 -10.34 6.21
CA VAL A 120 -2.53 -9.11 5.44
C VAL A 120 -3.82 -8.57 4.82
N ILE A 121 -4.66 -9.41 4.21
CA ILE A 121 -5.98 -9.01 3.69
C ILE A 121 -6.79 -8.33 4.78
N LEU A 122 -6.91 -8.95 5.96
CA LEU A 122 -7.69 -8.39 7.06
C LEU A 122 -7.15 -7.01 7.48
N ARG A 123 -5.83 -6.84 7.53
CA ARG A 123 -5.21 -5.54 7.87
C ARG A 123 -5.46 -4.50 6.78
N LEU A 124 -5.32 -4.86 5.51
CA LEU A 124 -5.63 -3.94 4.40
C LEU A 124 -7.11 -3.55 4.39
N MET A 125 -8.04 -4.48 4.59
CA MET A 125 -9.47 -4.19 4.69
C MET A 125 -9.78 -3.19 5.82
N VAL A 126 -9.23 -3.42 7.02
CA VAL A 126 -9.40 -2.49 8.15
C VAL A 126 -8.82 -1.11 7.80
N PHE A 127 -7.65 -1.07 7.19
CA PHE A 127 -7.00 0.18 6.81
C PHE A 127 -7.83 0.97 5.77
N TYR A 128 -8.28 0.32 4.71
CA TYR A 128 -9.09 0.95 3.67
C TYR A 128 -10.46 1.38 4.19
N LEU A 129 -11.08 0.62 5.10
CA LEU A 129 -12.31 1.01 5.77
C LEU A 129 -12.11 2.30 6.59
N VAL A 130 -11.08 2.35 7.42
CA VAL A 130 -10.76 3.55 8.21
C VAL A 130 -10.44 4.75 7.31
N GLY A 131 -9.71 4.51 6.21
CA GLY A 131 -9.41 5.54 5.21
C GLY A 131 -10.66 6.09 4.53
N ALA A 132 -11.56 5.21 4.10
CA ALA A 132 -12.83 5.59 3.47
C ALA A 132 -13.70 6.40 4.43
N LEU A 133 -13.78 6.02 5.71
CA LEU A 133 -14.52 6.77 6.72
C LEU A 133 -13.91 8.15 6.99
N LEU A 134 -12.57 8.25 7.06
CA LEU A 134 -11.90 9.53 7.29
C LEU A 134 -12.06 10.49 6.11
N ILE A 135 -11.69 10.05 4.91
CA ILE A 135 -11.71 10.90 3.71
C ILE A 135 -13.15 11.17 3.30
N GLY A 136 -14.00 10.15 3.27
CA GLY A 136 -15.42 10.28 2.94
C GLY A 136 -16.17 11.15 3.95
N GLY A 137 -15.92 10.95 5.26
CA GLY A 137 -16.49 11.80 6.31
C GLY A 137 -16.04 13.26 6.20
N GLY A 138 -14.76 13.50 5.91
CA GLY A 138 -14.23 14.84 5.65
C GLY A 138 -14.87 15.52 4.44
N PHE A 139 -15.11 14.75 3.36
CA PHE A 139 -15.80 15.25 2.18
C PHE A 139 -17.27 15.57 2.44
N VAL A 140 -17.99 14.71 3.17
CA VAL A 140 -19.38 14.98 3.57
C VAL A 140 -19.45 16.22 4.46
N ALA A 141 -18.54 16.37 5.42
CA ALA A 141 -18.46 17.57 6.25
C ALA A 141 -18.21 18.83 5.41
N TYR A 142 -17.31 18.76 4.44
CA TYR A 142 -17.08 19.86 3.50
C TYR A 142 -18.36 20.25 2.75
N LEU A 143 -19.11 19.28 2.21
CA LEU A 143 -20.35 19.57 1.49
C LEU A 143 -21.44 20.19 2.38
N LEU A 144 -21.56 19.73 3.63
CA LEU A 144 -22.61 20.19 4.56
C LEU A 144 -22.32 21.56 5.19
N PHE A 145 -21.04 21.87 5.43
CA PHE A 145 -20.67 23.01 6.27
C PHE A 145 -19.91 24.13 5.55
N ARG A 146 -19.40 23.92 4.31
CA ARG A 146 -18.57 24.92 3.61
C ARG A 146 -19.19 26.31 3.52
N ASP A 147 -20.52 26.39 3.33
CA ASP A 147 -21.25 27.65 3.12
C ASP A 147 -21.60 28.35 4.45
N ASN A 148 -21.45 27.65 5.59
CA ASN A 148 -21.77 28.13 6.93
C ASN A 148 -20.52 28.43 7.78
N LEU A 149 -19.33 28.39 7.17
CA LEU A 149 -18.09 28.64 7.89
C LEU A 149 -17.86 30.14 8.12
N PRO A 150 -17.37 30.53 9.31
CA PRO A 150 -17.03 31.92 9.59
C PRO A 150 -15.90 32.46 8.71
N ASN A 151 -15.11 31.56 8.10
CA ASN A 151 -14.09 31.89 7.11
C ASN A 151 -14.06 30.80 6.03
N ALA A 152 -14.30 31.17 4.77
CA ALA A 152 -14.28 30.27 3.62
C ALA A 152 -12.93 29.56 3.42
N GLN A 153 -11.83 30.16 3.89
CA GLN A 153 -10.49 29.54 3.87
C GLN A 153 -10.39 28.32 4.80
N LEU A 154 -11.36 28.09 5.70
CA LEU A 154 -11.39 26.92 6.56
C LEU A 154 -11.96 25.67 5.86
N ALA A 155 -12.74 25.84 4.80
CA ALA A 155 -13.41 24.74 4.11
C ALA A 155 -12.44 23.67 3.57
N PRO A 156 -11.30 24.04 2.94
CA PRO A 156 -10.33 23.05 2.46
C PRO A 156 -9.75 22.15 3.58
N PHE A 157 -9.66 22.65 4.81
CA PHE A 157 -9.10 21.87 5.93
C PHE A 157 -10.00 20.71 6.36
N MET A 158 -11.30 20.76 6.05
CA MET A 158 -12.24 19.66 6.31
C MET A 158 -11.90 18.40 5.51
N ILE A 159 -11.18 18.54 4.38
CA ILE A 159 -10.70 17.43 3.56
C ILE A 159 -9.21 17.20 3.80
N ALA A 160 -8.42 18.27 3.87
CA ALA A 160 -6.96 18.18 3.99
C ALA A 160 -6.53 17.53 5.31
N ILE A 161 -7.17 17.85 6.44
CA ILE A 161 -6.80 17.26 7.74
C ILE A 161 -7.08 15.75 7.76
N PRO A 162 -8.27 15.25 7.37
CA PRO A 162 -8.51 13.81 7.26
C PRO A 162 -7.57 13.09 6.28
N ALA A 163 -7.23 13.73 5.16
CA ALA A 163 -6.28 13.16 4.20
C ALA A 163 -4.86 13.02 4.79
N LEU A 164 -4.38 14.05 5.50
CA LEU A 164 -3.10 14.00 6.21
C LEU A 164 -3.10 12.96 7.34
N LEU A 165 -4.21 12.84 8.07
CA LEU A 165 -4.37 11.81 9.09
C LEU A 165 -4.35 10.41 8.47
N HIS A 166 -5.04 10.21 7.34
CA HIS A 166 -5.01 8.94 6.62
C HIS A 166 -3.59 8.60 6.14
N LEU A 167 -2.84 9.57 5.61
CA LEU A 167 -1.44 9.38 5.22
C LEU A 167 -0.55 9.00 6.41
N PHE A 168 -0.76 9.66 7.56
CA PHE A 168 -0.08 9.32 8.80
C PHE A 168 -0.40 7.89 9.25
N LEU A 169 -1.69 7.53 9.25
CA LEU A 169 -2.14 6.19 9.58
C LEU A 169 -1.58 5.16 8.59
N TYR A 170 -1.48 5.47 7.29
CA TYR A 170 -0.90 4.57 6.28
C TYR A 170 0.50 4.14 6.68
N VAL A 171 1.38 5.10 7.01
CA VAL A 171 2.77 4.82 7.43
C VAL A 171 2.81 3.88 8.64
N ARG A 172 1.90 4.08 9.60
CA ARG A 172 1.81 3.24 10.81
C ARG A 172 1.18 1.87 10.53
N PHE A 173 0.20 1.81 9.65
CA PHE A 173 -0.50 0.58 9.31
C PHE A 173 0.32 -0.32 8.40
N SER A 174 1.16 0.26 7.52
CA SER A 174 2.12 -0.49 6.71
C SER A 174 3.07 -1.33 7.57
N PHE A 175 3.42 -0.86 8.77
CA PHE A 175 4.17 -1.66 9.75
C PHE A 175 3.37 -2.89 10.21
N VAL A 176 2.09 -2.71 10.54
CA VAL A 176 1.22 -3.82 10.99
C VAL A 176 0.97 -4.82 9.87
N ILE A 177 0.84 -4.33 8.62
CA ILE A 177 0.75 -5.14 7.41
C ILE A 177 2.02 -5.98 7.20
N ALA A 178 3.20 -5.36 7.35
CA ALA A 178 4.48 -6.05 7.26
C ALA A 178 4.64 -7.10 8.36
N ALA A 179 4.24 -6.78 9.60
CA ALA A 179 4.26 -7.72 10.72
C ALA A 179 3.32 -8.92 10.50
N ALA A 180 2.12 -8.67 9.97
CA ALA A 180 1.17 -9.72 9.60
C ALA A 180 1.72 -10.62 8.49
N ALA A 181 2.41 -10.05 7.49
CA ALA A 181 3.02 -10.81 6.41
C ALA A 181 4.06 -11.84 6.90
N VAL A 182 4.73 -11.54 8.02
CA VAL A 182 5.76 -12.40 8.63
C VAL A 182 5.26 -13.20 9.83
N GLY A 183 3.95 -13.21 10.09
CA GLY A 183 3.33 -13.96 11.19
C GLY A 183 3.73 -13.46 12.59
N ALA A 184 4.13 -12.20 12.71
CA ALA A 184 4.60 -11.64 13.97
C ALA A 184 3.46 -10.99 14.77
N PRO A 185 3.42 -11.15 16.11
CA PRO A 185 2.29 -10.72 16.94
C PRO A 185 2.36 -9.22 17.31
N TYR A 186 2.65 -8.35 16.34
CA TYR A 186 2.78 -6.91 16.56
C TYR A 186 1.53 -6.15 16.16
N THR A 187 1.28 -5.07 16.89
CA THR A 187 0.06 -4.27 16.81
C THR A 187 0.34 -2.84 16.34
N PHE A 188 -0.71 -2.04 16.20
CA PHE A 188 -0.57 -0.63 15.82
C PHE A 188 0.20 0.20 16.86
N GLY A 189 0.03 -0.09 18.16
CA GLY A 189 0.75 0.61 19.24
C GLY A 189 2.27 0.43 19.19
N ASP A 190 2.71 -0.68 18.60
CA ASP A 190 4.12 -1.03 18.42
C ASP A 190 4.78 -0.26 17.29
N SER A 191 3.98 0.19 16.31
CA SER A 191 4.47 0.89 15.13
C SER A 191 5.21 2.18 15.48
N THR A 192 4.72 2.95 16.46
CA THR A 192 5.36 4.21 16.88
C THR A 192 6.76 3.99 17.43
N ARG A 193 6.97 2.90 18.17
CA ARG A 193 8.29 2.55 18.73
C ARG A 193 9.24 2.05 17.64
N ALA A 194 8.73 1.30 16.68
CA ALA A 194 9.53 0.75 15.58
C ALA A 194 9.92 1.81 14.54
N THR A 195 8.96 2.62 14.08
CA THR A 195 9.16 3.58 13.00
C THR A 195 9.34 5.03 13.48
N GLY A 196 9.26 5.30 14.79
CA GLY A 196 9.28 6.65 15.38
C GLY A 196 10.37 7.58 14.84
N GLY A 197 11.64 7.18 14.95
CA GLY A 197 12.78 7.99 14.50
C GLY A 197 12.89 8.20 12.98
N VAL A 198 12.09 7.49 12.18
CA VAL A 198 12.07 7.60 10.71
C VAL A 198 10.69 7.97 10.18
N THR A 199 9.71 8.28 11.03
CA THR A 199 8.31 8.48 10.61
C THR A 199 8.19 9.60 9.58
N LEU A 200 8.88 10.72 9.80
CA LEU A 200 8.88 11.86 8.86
C LEU A 200 9.48 11.47 7.51
N LEU A 201 10.54 10.65 7.50
CA LEU A 201 11.11 10.11 6.27
C LEU A 201 10.11 9.19 5.56
N LEU A 202 9.42 8.31 6.29
CA LEU A 202 8.39 7.43 5.72
C LEU A 202 7.22 8.21 5.11
N LEU A 203 6.80 9.30 5.76
CA LEU A 203 5.78 10.21 5.24
C LEU A 203 6.26 10.91 3.97
N GLY A 204 7.49 11.43 3.97
CA GLY A 204 8.10 12.05 2.79
C GLY A 204 8.18 11.08 1.61
N LEU A 205 8.65 9.84 1.86
CA LEU A 205 8.66 8.79 0.83
C LEU A 205 7.23 8.48 0.34
N ASN A 206 6.22 8.51 1.22
CA ASN A 206 4.85 8.23 0.81
C ASN A 206 4.33 9.30 -0.13
N LEU A 207 4.60 10.56 0.15
CA LEU A 207 4.30 11.65 -0.77
C LEU A 207 5.01 11.48 -2.10
N VAL A 208 6.31 11.16 -2.08
CA VAL A 208 7.12 10.98 -3.30
C VAL A 208 6.62 9.84 -4.18
N PHE A 209 6.17 8.73 -3.61
CA PHE A 209 5.70 7.57 -4.37
C PHE A 209 4.18 7.56 -4.64
N ALA A 210 3.38 8.23 -3.82
CA ALA A 210 1.93 8.33 -4.02
C ALA A 210 1.56 9.47 -4.98
N LEU A 211 2.28 10.59 -4.98
CA LEU A 211 1.95 11.73 -5.85
C LEU A 211 2.00 11.37 -7.35
N PRO A 212 3.03 10.67 -7.87
CA PRO A 212 3.04 10.23 -9.26
C PRO A 212 1.90 9.26 -9.58
N LEU A 213 1.55 8.39 -8.63
CA LEU A 213 0.42 7.46 -8.79
C LEU A 213 -0.90 8.22 -8.90
N VAL A 214 -1.13 9.23 -8.05
CA VAL A 214 -2.32 10.09 -8.12
C VAL A 214 -2.37 10.82 -9.46
N VAL A 215 -1.24 11.38 -9.92
CA VAL A 215 -1.17 12.05 -11.22
C VAL A 215 -1.47 11.08 -12.38
N ALA A 216 -0.92 9.87 -12.34
CA ALA A 216 -1.17 8.84 -13.35
C ALA A 216 -2.63 8.37 -13.33
N GLN A 217 -3.23 8.19 -12.15
CA GLN A 217 -4.65 7.84 -12.00
C GLN A 217 -5.57 8.95 -12.54
N LEU A 218 -5.26 10.22 -12.25
CA LEU A 218 -6.00 11.35 -12.80
C LEU A 218 -5.88 11.40 -14.33
N ALA A 219 -4.68 11.15 -14.87
CA ALA A 219 -4.47 11.05 -16.31
C ALA A 219 -5.23 9.88 -16.93
N LEU A 220 -5.32 8.74 -16.23
CA LEU A 220 -6.08 7.56 -16.66
C LEU A 220 -7.58 7.86 -16.71
N GLN A 221 -8.11 8.52 -15.67
CA GLN A 221 -9.51 8.94 -15.58
C GLN A 221 -9.85 9.99 -16.65
N ALA A 222 -8.98 10.99 -16.85
CA ALA A 222 -9.15 12.00 -17.90
C ALA A 222 -9.08 11.36 -19.31
N GLY A 223 -8.16 10.40 -19.50
CA GLY A 223 -8.05 9.63 -20.74
C GLY A 223 -9.29 8.80 -21.04
N ALA A 224 -9.84 8.12 -20.03
CA ALA A 224 -11.08 7.35 -20.14
C ALA A 224 -12.31 8.21 -20.48
N ALA A 225 -12.29 9.50 -20.14
CA ALA A 225 -13.36 10.46 -20.44
C ALA A 225 -13.25 11.08 -21.86
N SER A 226 -12.21 10.77 -22.64
CA SER A 226 -11.93 11.38 -23.95
C SER A 226 -11.95 10.35 -25.11
N TYR A 227 -12.51 10.72 -26.26
CA TYR A 227 -12.60 9.85 -27.46
C TYR A 227 -11.42 10.12 -28.42
N PRO A 228 -10.75 9.11 -29.03
CA PRO A 228 -11.00 7.67 -28.96
C PRO A 228 -10.34 6.97 -27.76
N VAL A 229 -11.13 6.14 -27.08
CA VAL A 229 -11.00 5.75 -25.66
C VAL A 229 -9.96 4.65 -25.37
N PHE A 230 -9.50 3.92 -26.40
CA PHE A 230 -8.49 2.86 -26.28
C PHE A 230 -7.28 3.13 -27.17
N GLY A 231 -6.79 4.37 -27.12
CA GLY A 231 -5.56 4.75 -27.80
C GLY A 231 -4.30 4.19 -27.11
N PRO A 232 -3.15 4.17 -27.79
CA PRO A 232 -1.86 3.83 -27.20
C PRO A 232 -1.53 4.63 -25.93
N SER A 233 -2.04 5.87 -25.83
CA SER A 233 -1.90 6.73 -24.65
C SER A 233 -2.63 6.17 -23.42
N TYR A 234 -3.87 5.69 -23.57
CA TYR A 234 -4.62 5.07 -22.48
C TYR A 234 -3.91 3.83 -21.94
N PHE A 235 -3.48 2.94 -22.83
CA PHE A 235 -2.74 1.73 -22.43
C PHE A 235 -1.39 2.06 -21.80
N GLY A 236 -0.67 3.07 -22.32
CA GLY A 236 0.57 3.55 -21.70
C GLY A 236 0.36 4.06 -20.28
N VAL A 237 -0.69 4.86 -20.06
CA VAL A 237 -1.03 5.39 -18.73
C VAL A 237 -1.54 4.29 -17.79
N LEU A 238 -2.29 3.32 -18.29
CA LEU A 238 -2.74 2.15 -17.53
C LEU A 238 -1.52 1.35 -17.01
N LEU A 239 -0.61 0.98 -17.91
CA LEU A 239 0.60 0.24 -17.55
C LEU A 239 1.47 1.03 -16.56
N LEU A 240 1.62 2.35 -16.77
CA LEU A 240 2.36 3.22 -15.87
C LEU A 240 1.72 3.26 -14.48
N THR A 241 0.40 3.40 -14.40
CA THR A 241 -0.34 3.42 -13.13
C THR A 241 -0.11 2.13 -12.35
N GLN A 242 -0.21 0.98 -13.01
CA GLN A 242 0.01 -0.31 -12.36
C GLN A 242 1.47 -0.55 -11.96
N ALA A 243 2.43 -0.06 -12.76
CA ALA A 243 3.84 -0.12 -12.39
C ALA A 243 4.14 0.75 -11.16
N LEU A 244 3.60 1.98 -11.11
CA LEU A 244 3.76 2.90 -9.98
C LEU A 244 3.09 2.35 -8.70
N PHE A 245 1.93 1.74 -8.84
CA PHE A 245 1.23 1.07 -7.74
C PHE A 245 2.09 -0.02 -7.11
N LEU A 246 2.57 -0.98 -7.91
CA LEU A 246 3.41 -2.08 -7.40
C LEU A 246 4.73 -1.57 -6.85
N LEU A 247 5.36 -0.58 -7.49
CA LEU A 247 6.58 0.04 -7.00
C LEU A 247 6.37 0.65 -5.60
N ARG A 248 5.27 1.37 -5.40
CA ARG A 248 4.90 1.92 -4.09
C ARG A 248 4.76 0.79 -3.07
N VAL A 249 3.96 -0.24 -3.37
CA VAL A 249 3.77 -1.39 -2.44
C VAL A 249 5.11 -2.06 -2.10
N ALA A 250 6.01 -2.23 -3.08
CA ALA A 250 7.33 -2.82 -2.89
C ALA A 250 8.17 -1.99 -1.90
N VAL A 251 8.30 -0.69 -2.18
CA VAL A 251 9.10 0.25 -1.39
C VAL A 251 8.57 0.29 0.04
N PHE A 252 7.26 0.46 0.22
CA PHE A 252 6.66 0.50 1.56
C PHE A 252 6.83 -0.81 2.32
N THR A 253 6.68 -1.95 1.65
CA THR A 253 6.87 -3.27 2.28
C THR A 253 8.32 -3.44 2.74
N ILE A 254 9.28 -3.15 1.86
CA ILE A 254 10.72 -3.28 2.18
C ILE A 254 11.12 -2.35 3.31
N VAL A 255 10.74 -1.08 3.22
CA VAL A 255 11.08 -0.07 4.23
C VAL A 255 10.55 -0.47 5.60
N ASN A 256 9.28 -0.89 5.68
CA ASN A 256 8.68 -1.31 6.93
C ASN A 256 9.29 -2.61 7.47
N LEU A 257 9.61 -3.58 6.61
CA LEU A 257 10.30 -4.80 7.01
C LEU A 257 11.71 -4.53 7.53
N VAL A 258 12.49 -3.66 6.88
CA VAL A 258 13.83 -3.29 7.36
C VAL A 258 13.74 -2.59 8.71
N CYS A 259 12.82 -1.64 8.88
CA CYS A 259 12.61 -0.98 10.18
C CYS A 259 12.17 -1.98 11.25
N PHE A 260 11.28 -2.90 10.88
CA PHE A 260 10.77 -3.96 11.74
C PHE A 260 11.89 -4.90 12.22
N VAL A 261 12.67 -5.48 11.30
CA VAL A 261 13.77 -6.40 11.63
C VAL A 261 14.80 -5.72 12.52
N ASN A 262 15.22 -4.50 12.18
CA ASN A 262 16.23 -3.77 12.94
C ASN A 262 15.77 -3.43 14.37
N ARG A 263 14.46 -3.25 14.59
CA ARG A 263 13.91 -2.86 15.90
C ARG A 263 13.51 -4.04 16.78
N THR A 264 13.10 -5.13 16.15
CA THR A 264 12.56 -6.30 16.86
C THR A 264 13.53 -7.46 16.91
N GLY A 265 14.56 -7.46 16.04
CA GLY A 265 15.39 -8.64 15.80
C GLY A 265 14.60 -9.82 15.22
N TRP A 266 13.38 -9.59 14.73
CA TRP A 266 12.51 -10.63 14.20
C TRP A 266 12.98 -11.04 12.81
N ALA A 267 13.77 -12.10 12.76
CA ALA A 267 14.27 -12.68 11.52
C ALA A 267 14.28 -14.21 11.61
N PRO A 268 13.12 -14.87 11.76
CA PRO A 268 13.02 -16.32 11.95
C PRO A 268 13.67 -17.15 10.83
N GLY A 269 13.82 -16.60 9.61
CA GLY A 269 14.49 -17.23 8.48
C GLY A 269 15.90 -16.71 8.16
N ALA A 270 16.39 -15.67 8.83
CA ALA A 270 17.71 -15.13 8.53
C ALA A 270 18.81 -16.04 9.11
N ARG A 271 19.41 -16.86 8.25
CA ARG A 271 20.70 -17.49 8.58
C ARG A 271 21.86 -16.50 8.55
N ARG A 272 21.72 -15.32 7.93
CA ARG A 272 22.70 -14.23 7.93
C ARG A 272 21.98 -12.92 7.62
N VAL A 273 21.90 -12.00 8.58
CA VAL A 273 22.00 -10.56 8.31
C VAL A 273 23.31 -10.14 8.93
#